data_AF-A0A6J4LE68-F1
#
_entry.id   AF-A0A6J4LE68-F1
#
_cell.length_a   1.000
_cell.length_b   1.000
_cell.length_c   1.000
_cell.angle_alpha   90.00
_cell.angle_beta   90.00
_cell.angle_gamma   90.00
#
_symmetry.space_group_name_H-M   'P 1'
#
loop_
_entity.id
_entity.type
_entity.pdbx_description
1 polymer ?
#
loop_
_entity_poly.entity_id
_entity_poly.type
_entity_poly.pdbx_seq_one_letter_code
_entity_poly.pdbx_strand_id
1 'polypeptide(L)'
;VADWAVDIGPGAGEHGGQVVHSGTVADLLGHPDSETGLYLSGRKSIPLPDVRRPRTPGRELRVLGAKEHNLRNVDVSFPLGCFVAVTGVSGSGKSTLVNDILYTSLAKHLYNARTVPGRHRRIEGIDLVDKVIHVDQSPIGRTPRSNPATYTGVFDHIRKLFASTAEAKVRGYLQGRFSFNVKGGRCEACCGDGTIKIEM
;
A
#
# COMPACT_ATOMS: atom_id res chain seq x y z
N VAL A 1 20.68 -19.18 -10.67
CA VAL A 1 20.20 -20.03 -9.56
C VAL A 1 21.08 -19.71 -8.37
N ALA A 2 20.53 -19.59 -7.16
CA ALA A 2 21.36 -19.37 -5.99
C ALA A 2 22.04 -20.68 -5.57
N ASP A 3 23.32 -20.61 -5.19
CA ASP A 3 24.04 -21.79 -4.68
C ASP A 3 23.59 -22.17 -3.26
N TRP A 4 23.16 -21.16 -2.48
CA TRP A 4 22.69 -21.29 -1.11
C TRP A 4 21.43 -20.47 -0.90
N ALA A 5 20.49 -21.01 -0.12
CA ALA A 5 19.27 -20.33 0.28
C ALA A 5 19.13 -20.34 1.80
N VAL A 6 18.73 -19.20 2.35
CA VAL A 6 18.37 -19.05 3.76
C VAL A 6 16.91 -18.62 3.81
N ASP A 7 16.07 -19.45 4.45
CA ASP A 7 14.66 -19.17 4.65
C ASP A 7 14.42 -18.78 6.11
N ILE A 8 13.79 -17.62 6.33
CA ILE A 8 13.50 -17.07 7.64
C ILE A 8 11.99 -17.12 7.88
N GLY A 9 11.58 -17.63 9.02
CA GLY A 9 10.16 -17.82 9.33
C GLY A 9 9.94 -18.38 10.73
N PRO A 10 8.92 -19.23 10.95
CA PRO A 10 7.92 -19.66 9.96
C PRO A 10 6.86 -18.59 9.62
N GLY A 11 6.70 -17.56 10.48
CA GLY A 11 5.79 -16.44 10.27
C GLY A 11 6.49 -15.08 10.22
N ALA A 12 5.69 -14.01 10.28
CA ALA A 12 6.18 -12.64 10.40
C ALA A 12 6.04 -12.12 11.84
N GLY A 13 6.78 -11.06 12.18
CA GLY A 13 6.73 -10.45 13.51
C GLY A 13 7.22 -11.43 14.60
N GLU A 14 6.47 -11.53 15.69
CA GLU A 14 6.77 -12.43 16.82
C GLU A 14 6.70 -13.92 16.46
N HIS A 15 6.05 -14.28 15.35
CA HIS A 15 5.98 -15.66 14.85
C HIS A 15 7.13 -16.02 13.90
N GLY A 16 8.07 -15.09 13.68
CA GLY A 16 9.23 -15.27 12.82
C GLY A 16 10.55 -15.31 13.59
N GLY A 17 11.63 -14.93 12.90
CA GLY A 17 12.95 -14.76 13.51
C GLY A 17 13.76 -16.05 13.66
N GLN A 18 13.30 -17.16 13.10
CA GLN A 18 14.02 -18.43 13.07
C GLN A 18 14.56 -18.72 11.68
N VAL A 19 15.74 -19.35 11.62
CA VAL A 19 16.27 -19.92 10.38
C VAL A 19 15.56 -21.25 10.16
N VAL A 20 14.59 -21.27 9.25
CA VAL A 20 13.82 -22.47 8.91
C VAL A 20 14.64 -23.37 8.00
N HIS A 21 15.38 -22.79 7.06
CA HIS A 21 16.30 -23.50 6.19
C HIS A 21 17.58 -22.69 5.99
N SER A 22 18.73 -23.37 5.94
CA SER A 22 19.99 -22.79 5.49
C SER A 22 20.80 -23.89 4.82
N GLY A 23 20.77 -23.93 3.50
CA GLY A 23 21.33 -25.03 2.72
C GLY A 23 21.25 -24.79 1.24
N THR A 24 21.41 -25.87 0.47
CA THR A 24 21.20 -25.81 -0.98
C THR A 24 19.74 -25.52 -1.31
N VAL A 25 19.49 -25.02 -2.54
CA VAL A 25 18.11 -24.84 -3.04
C VAL A 25 17.41 -26.20 -3.17
N ALA A 26 18.13 -27.27 -3.51
CA ALA A 26 17.55 -28.61 -3.62
C ALA A 26 16.94 -29.08 -2.29
N ASP A 27 17.66 -28.86 -1.19
CA ASP A 27 17.18 -29.21 0.16
C ASP A 27 15.98 -28.35 0.58
N LEU A 28 15.99 -27.05 0.22
CA LEU A 28 14.86 -26.14 0.47
C LEU A 28 13.57 -26.65 -0.16
N LEU A 29 13.63 -27.19 -1.39
CA LEU A 29 12.46 -27.73 -2.10
C LEU A 29 11.84 -28.92 -1.39
N GLY A 30 12.63 -29.69 -0.63
CA GLY A 30 12.16 -30.83 0.16
C GLY A 30 11.68 -30.43 1.56
N HIS A 31 12.18 -29.32 2.10
CA HIS A 31 11.95 -28.90 3.49
C HIS A 31 10.44 -28.78 3.80
N PRO A 32 9.90 -29.51 4.81
CA PRO A 32 8.46 -29.55 5.09
C PRO A 32 7.95 -28.26 5.75
N ASP A 33 8.80 -27.61 6.57
CA ASP A 33 8.41 -26.44 7.36
C ASP A 33 8.71 -25.10 6.66
N SER A 34 9.31 -25.15 5.46
CA SER A 34 9.64 -23.94 4.69
C SER A 34 8.46 -23.52 3.82
N GLU A 35 7.82 -22.41 4.16
CA GLU A 35 6.76 -21.84 3.33
C GLU A 35 7.28 -21.53 1.92
N THR A 36 8.51 -20.99 1.82
CA THR A 36 9.20 -20.76 0.55
C THR A 36 9.38 -22.06 -0.25
N GLY A 37 9.87 -23.12 0.40
CA GLY A 37 10.03 -24.45 -0.18
C GLY A 37 8.71 -25.05 -0.66
N LEU A 38 7.61 -24.86 0.07
CA LEU A 38 6.27 -25.31 -0.34
C LEU A 38 5.82 -24.66 -1.65
N TYR A 39 6.04 -23.34 -1.82
CA TYR A 39 5.69 -22.65 -3.07
C TYR A 39 6.64 -23.00 -4.24
N LEU A 40 7.95 -23.05 -3.99
CA LEU A 40 8.93 -23.36 -5.04
C LEU A 40 8.81 -24.80 -5.56
N SER A 41 8.43 -25.74 -4.70
CA SER A 41 8.18 -27.15 -5.08
C SER A 41 6.81 -27.39 -5.72
N GLY A 42 5.92 -26.39 -5.73
CA GLY A 42 4.54 -26.53 -6.22
C GLY A 42 3.60 -27.27 -5.26
N ARG A 43 4.06 -27.67 -4.07
CA ARG A 43 3.19 -28.22 -3.00
C ARG A 43 2.15 -27.21 -2.53
N LYS A 44 2.49 -25.91 -2.61
CA LYS A 44 1.56 -24.78 -2.56
C LYS A 44 1.65 -24.00 -3.88
N SER A 45 0.55 -23.37 -4.28
CA SER A 45 0.50 -22.52 -5.47
C SER A 45 -0.57 -21.43 -5.31
N ILE A 46 -0.45 -20.38 -6.11
CA ILE A 46 -1.48 -19.34 -6.21
C ILE A 46 -2.50 -19.82 -7.25
N PRO A 47 -3.75 -20.12 -6.86
CA PRO A 47 -4.73 -20.62 -7.81
C PRO A 47 -5.08 -19.56 -8.85
N LEU A 48 -5.26 -20.01 -10.09
CA LEU A 48 -5.80 -19.16 -11.14
C LEU A 48 -7.33 -19.15 -11.03
N PRO A 49 -7.98 -17.99 -11.23
CA PRO A 49 -9.43 -17.94 -11.25
C PRO A 49 -9.96 -18.67 -12.48
N ASP A 50 -10.91 -19.59 -12.29
CA ASP A 50 -11.56 -20.35 -13.38
C ASP A 50 -12.29 -19.43 -14.36
N VAL A 51 -12.86 -18.32 -13.84
CA VAL A 51 -13.59 -17.33 -14.63
C VAL A 51 -13.03 -15.94 -14.36
N ARG A 52 -12.72 -15.22 -15.45
CA ARG A 52 -12.32 -13.81 -15.40
C ARG A 52 -13.55 -12.92 -15.49
N ARG A 53 -13.53 -11.78 -14.78
CA ARG A 53 -14.61 -10.79 -14.85
C ARG A 53 -14.79 -10.31 -16.30
N PRO A 54 -16.01 -10.40 -16.88
CA PRO A 54 -16.25 -9.94 -18.22
C PRO A 54 -16.14 -8.41 -18.29
N ARG A 55 -15.71 -7.89 -19.44
CA ARG A 55 -15.71 -6.45 -19.69
C ARG A 55 -17.15 -5.99 -19.89
N THR A 56 -17.52 -4.86 -19.28
CA THR A 56 -18.79 -4.20 -19.57
C THR A 56 -18.57 -3.17 -20.68
N PRO A 57 -19.18 -3.33 -21.87
CA PRO A 57 -19.05 -2.35 -22.95
C PRO A 57 -19.44 -0.94 -22.47
N GLY A 58 -18.66 0.06 -22.87
CA GLY A 58 -18.89 1.45 -22.48
C GLY A 58 -18.43 1.82 -21.07
N ARG A 59 -17.96 0.88 -20.25
CA ARG A 59 -17.39 1.16 -18.93
C ARG A 59 -15.86 1.08 -18.93
N GLU A 60 -15.22 2.10 -19.50
CA GLU A 60 -13.77 2.18 -19.56
C GLU A 60 -13.25 3.62 -19.46
N LEU A 61 -12.06 3.77 -18.88
CA LEU A 61 -11.26 4.99 -18.96
C LEU A 61 -10.35 4.89 -20.17
N ARG A 62 -10.39 5.87 -21.07
CA ARG A 62 -9.58 5.82 -22.31
C ARG A 62 -8.56 6.94 -22.29
N VAL A 63 -7.28 6.60 -22.22
CA VAL A 63 -6.19 7.55 -22.36
C VAL A 63 -5.86 7.66 -23.85
N LEU A 64 -6.00 8.86 -24.41
CA LEU A 64 -5.74 9.11 -25.83
C LEU A 64 -4.50 9.98 -26.02
N GLY A 65 -3.63 9.56 -26.93
CA GLY A 65 -2.47 10.28 -27.40
C GLY A 65 -1.41 10.49 -26.33
N ALA A 66 -1.18 9.50 -25.47
CA ALA A 66 -0.14 9.56 -24.44
C ALA A 66 1.25 9.63 -25.09
N LYS A 67 2.00 10.69 -24.78
CA LYS A 67 3.29 11.04 -25.39
C LYS A 67 4.35 11.48 -24.36
N GLU A 68 4.08 11.33 -23.06
CA GLU A 68 5.06 11.69 -22.05
C GLU A 68 6.27 10.74 -22.08
N HIS A 69 7.46 11.29 -21.84
CA HIS A 69 8.74 10.58 -21.91
C HIS A 69 8.92 9.76 -23.21
N ASN A 70 8.96 8.43 -23.09
CA ASN A 70 9.19 7.52 -24.20
C ASN A 70 7.90 6.93 -24.81
N LEU A 71 6.72 7.37 -24.35
CA LEU A 71 5.44 6.93 -24.92
C LEU A 71 5.27 7.47 -26.35
N ARG A 72 4.91 6.58 -27.27
CA ARG A 72 4.82 6.88 -28.72
C ARG A 72 3.39 7.08 -29.18
N ASN A 73 2.73 8.13 -28.69
CA ASN A 73 1.32 8.46 -29.04
C ASN A 73 0.36 7.28 -28.77
N VAL A 74 0.39 6.76 -27.55
CA VAL A 74 -0.36 5.55 -27.18
C VAL A 74 -1.82 5.91 -26.89
N ASP A 75 -2.74 5.15 -27.48
CA ASP A 75 -4.16 5.13 -27.13
C ASP A 75 -4.45 3.80 -26.39
N VAL A 76 -5.05 3.87 -25.20
CA VAL A 76 -5.31 2.68 -24.37
C VAL A 76 -6.58 2.83 -23.52
N SER A 77 -7.35 1.76 -23.43
CA SER A 77 -8.56 1.67 -22.61
C SER A 77 -8.33 0.80 -21.36
N PHE A 78 -8.79 1.29 -20.21
CA PHE A 78 -8.80 0.59 -18.92
C PHE A 78 -10.24 0.23 -18.54
N PRO A 79 -10.65 -1.05 -18.62
CA PRO A 79 -12.00 -1.45 -18.28
C PRO A 79 -12.27 -1.31 -16.78
N LEU A 80 -13.35 -0.62 -16.44
CA LEU A 80 -13.79 -0.45 -15.07
C LEU A 80 -14.47 -1.74 -14.54
N GLY A 81 -14.43 -1.93 -13.22
CA GLY A 81 -14.96 -3.14 -12.57
C GLY A 81 -14.12 -4.40 -12.80
N CYS A 82 -12.94 -4.27 -13.41
CA CYS A 82 -12.01 -5.36 -13.67
C CYS A 82 -10.74 -5.23 -12.82
N PHE A 83 -10.06 -6.36 -12.59
CA PHE A 83 -8.68 -6.34 -12.08
C PHE A 83 -7.74 -6.16 -13.27
N VAL A 84 -7.17 -4.96 -13.42
CA VAL A 84 -6.34 -4.60 -14.58
C VAL A 84 -4.88 -4.59 -14.16
N ALA A 85 -4.04 -5.32 -14.90
CA ALA A 85 -2.59 -5.33 -14.73
C ALA A 85 -1.93 -4.64 -15.92
N VAL A 86 -1.09 -3.64 -15.66
CA VAL A 86 -0.22 -3.01 -16.67
C VAL A 86 1.17 -3.61 -16.55
N THR A 87 1.58 -4.37 -17.57
CA THR A 87 2.82 -5.15 -17.56
C THR A 87 3.79 -4.68 -18.66
N GLY A 88 5.04 -5.15 -18.59
CA GLY A 88 6.12 -4.76 -19.51
C GLY A 88 7.47 -4.62 -18.80
N VAL A 89 8.56 -4.64 -19.57
CA VAL A 89 9.94 -4.54 -19.05
C VAL A 89 10.20 -3.21 -18.33
N SER A 90 11.23 -3.15 -17.47
CA SER A 90 11.65 -1.88 -16.86
C SER A 90 11.96 -0.84 -17.94
N GLY A 91 11.57 0.42 -17.72
CA GLY A 91 11.72 1.49 -18.71
C GLY A 91 10.71 1.51 -19.85
N SER A 92 9.77 0.56 -19.94
CA SER A 92 8.76 0.54 -21.03
C SER A 92 7.69 1.64 -20.96
N GLY A 93 7.73 2.52 -19.95
CA GLY A 93 6.77 3.62 -19.79
C GLY A 93 5.51 3.29 -18.96
N LYS A 94 5.48 2.16 -18.22
CA LYS A 94 4.32 1.77 -17.37
C LYS A 94 3.98 2.84 -16.34
N SER A 95 4.96 3.29 -15.55
CA SER A 95 4.78 4.30 -14.51
C SER A 95 4.38 5.64 -15.13
N THR A 96 4.93 5.98 -16.30
CA THR A 96 4.54 7.18 -17.04
C THR A 96 3.09 7.14 -17.47
N LEU A 97 2.62 6.01 -18.01
CA LEU A 97 1.23 5.85 -18.42
C LEU A 97 0.26 5.88 -17.23
N VAL A 98 0.57 5.12 -16.16
CA VAL A 98 -0.36 4.91 -15.03
C VAL A 98 -0.30 6.05 -14.02
N ASN A 99 0.90 6.45 -13.61
CA ASN A 99 1.07 7.44 -12.54
C ASN A 99 1.12 8.85 -13.14
N ASP A 100 2.03 9.10 -14.08
CA ASP A 100 2.31 10.45 -14.56
C ASP A 100 1.22 11.00 -15.48
N ILE A 101 0.43 10.13 -16.13
CA ILE A 101 -0.68 10.52 -17.02
C ILE A 101 -2.04 10.16 -16.39
N LEU A 102 -2.37 8.87 -16.24
CA LEU A 102 -3.72 8.47 -15.86
C LEU A 102 -4.09 8.98 -14.47
N TYR A 103 -3.28 8.68 -13.45
CA TYR A 103 -3.54 9.10 -12.08
C TYR A 103 -3.53 10.62 -11.91
N THR A 104 -2.48 11.32 -12.37
CA THR A 104 -2.38 12.78 -12.21
C THR A 104 -3.51 13.51 -12.95
N SER A 105 -3.95 13.05 -14.13
CA SER A 105 -5.10 13.60 -14.84
C SER A 105 -6.40 13.40 -14.07
N LEU A 106 -6.64 12.21 -13.54
CA LEU A 106 -7.82 11.93 -12.72
C LEU A 106 -7.78 12.72 -11.41
N ALA A 107 -6.64 12.79 -10.73
CA ALA A 107 -6.49 13.55 -9.49
C ALA A 107 -6.67 15.06 -9.72
N LYS A 108 -6.19 15.58 -10.85
CA LYS A 108 -6.43 16.98 -11.24
C LYS A 108 -7.91 17.24 -11.50
N HIS A 109 -8.61 16.33 -12.19
CA HIS A 109 -10.03 16.51 -12.52
C HIS A 109 -10.95 16.31 -11.30
N LEU A 110 -10.74 15.26 -10.51
CA LEU A 110 -11.61 14.88 -9.41
C LEU A 110 -11.32 15.65 -8.11
N TYR A 111 -10.07 16.07 -7.89
CA TYR A 111 -9.63 16.68 -6.63
C TYR A 111 -8.97 18.05 -6.77
N ASN A 112 -8.92 18.63 -7.97
CA ASN A 112 -8.15 19.87 -8.24
C ASN A 112 -6.68 19.77 -7.79
N ALA A 113 -6.07 18.58 -7.92
CA ALA A 113 -4.66 18.39 -7.60
C ALA A 113 -3.76 19.33 -8.44
N ARG A 114 -2.72 19.90 -7.81
CA ARG A 114 -1.80 20.86 -8.46
C ARG A 114 -0.77 20.22 -9.39
N THR A 115 -0.61 18.90 -9.32
CA THR A 115 0.30 18.15 -10.19
C THR A 115 -0.11 18.30 -11.65
N VAL A 116 0.84 18.65 -12.50
CA VAL A 116 0.62 18.77 -13.94
C VAL A 116 0.66 17.37 -14.56
N PRO A 117 -0.40 16.91 -15.23
CA PRO A 117 -0.37 15.62 -15.89
C PRO A 117 0.64 15.59 -17.04
N GLY A 118 1.26 14.42 -17.25
CA GLY A 118 2.13 14.17 -18.39
C GLY A 118 1.42 14.38 -19.72
N ARG A 119 2.18 14.63 -20.79
CA ARG A 119 1.66 14.92 -22.12
C ARG A 119 0.76 13.81 -22.64
N HIS A 120 -0.51 14.16 -22.86
CA HIS A 120 -1.52 13.34 -23.51
C HIS A 120 -2.55 14.25 -24.18
N ARG A 121 -3.43 13.71 -25.05
CA ARG A 121 -4.46 14.51 -25.74
C ARG A 121 -5.68 14.74 -24.86
N ARG A 122 -6.29 13.66 -24.38
CA ARG A 122 -7.43 13.69 -23.46
C ARG A 122 -7.62 12.33 -22.79
N ILE A 123 -8.41 12.30 -21.72
CA ILE A 123 -8.93 11.07 -21.13
C ILE A 123 -10.46 11.08 -21.24
N GLU A 124 -11.04 9.99 -21.72
CA GLU A 124 -12.49 9.78 -21.82
C GLU A 124 -12.98 8.84 -20.69
N GLY A 125 -14.26 8.95 -20.32
CA GLY A 125 -14.90 8.12 -19.30
C GLY A 125 -14.63 8.54 -17.85
N ILE A 126 -14.12 9.75 -17.62
CA ILE A 126 -13.83 10.26 -16.27
C ILE A 126 -15.12 10.38 -15.44
N ASP A 127 -16.24 10.69 -16.08
CA ASP A 127 -17.59 10.73 -15.50
C ASP A 127 -18.06 9.39 -14.92
N LEU A 128 -17.38 8.28 -15.25
CA LEU A 128 -17.69 6.95 -14.73
C LEU A 128 -17.03 6.65 -13.37
N VAL A 129 -16.22 7.57 -12.84
CA VAL A 129 -15.50 7.43 -11.56
C VAL A 129 -15.61 8.69 -10.70
N ASP A 130 -16.01 8.53 -9.44
CA ASP A 130 -16.11 9.67 -8.51
C ASP A 130 -14.77 9.96 -7.80
N LYS A 131 -13.90 8.94 -7.73
CA LYS A 131 -12.66 8.96 -6.95
C LYS A 131 -11.56 8.13 -7.62
N VAL A 132 -10.31 8.58 -7.43
CA VAL A 132 -9.10 7.82 -7.75
C VAL A 132 -8.22 7.76 -6.51
N ILE A 133 -7.79 6.56 -6.10
CA ILE A 133 -6.91 6.40 -4.94
C ILE A 133 -5.61 5.77 -5.43
N HIS A 134 -4.49 6.44 -5.19
CA HIS A 134 -3.15 5.91 -5.45
C HIS A 134 -2.57 5.39 -4.15
N VAL A 135 -2.39 4.07 -4.08
CA VAL A 135 -1.71 3.40 -2.98
C VAL A 135 -0.28 3.13 -3.44
N ASP A 136 0.68 3.81 -2.81
CA ASP A 136 2.09 3.74 -3.15
C ASP A 136 2.93 3.11 -2.03
N GLN A 137 4.25 3.14 -2.21
CA GLN A 137 5.23 2.65 -1.23
C GLN A 137 5.82 3.79 -0.39
N SER A 138 5.21 4.98 -0.42
CA SER A 138 5.68 6.08 0.42
C SER A 138 5.42 5.75 1.90
N PRO A 139 6.32 6.16 2.82
CA PRO A 139 6.10 5.92 4.23
C PRO A 139 4.79 6.55 4.71
N ILE A 140 4.04 5.79 5.51
CA ILE A 140 2.76 6.19 6.11
C ILE A 140 2.88 7.54 6.84
N GLY A 141 4.03 7.79 7.48
CA GLY A 141 4.40 9.08 8.01
C GLY A 141 5.90 9.16 8.25
N ARG A 142 6.41 10.37 8.48
CA ARG A 142 7.84 10.64 8.70
C ARG A 142 8.21 10.81 10.19
N THR A 143 7.27 10.51 11.10
CA THR A 143 7.46 10.69 12.54
C THR A 143 7.06 9.42 13.28
N PRO A 144 7.62 9.17 14.49
CA PRO A 144 7.21 8.04 15.34
C PRO A 144 5.73 8.06 15.73
N ARG A 145 5.06 9.21 15.57
CA ARG A 145 3.63 9.40 15.88
C ARG A 145 2.70 8.76 14.85
N SER A 146 3.23 8.41 13.67
CA SER A 146 2.47 7.73 12.64
C SER A 146 2.69 6.23 12.73
N ASN A 147 1.64 5.50 13.07
CA ASN A 147 1.64 4.05 13.15
C ASN A 147 0.35 3.49 12.50
N PRO A 148 0.22 2.16 12.35
CA PRO A 148 -0.98 1.57 11.74
C PRO A 148 -2.28 1.99 12.42
N ALA A 149 -2.27 2.19 13.74
CA ALA A 149 -3.47 2.55 14.50
C ALA A 149 -3.92 4.00 14.22
N THR A 150 -2.98 4.93 14.08
CA THR A 150 -3.30 6.32 13.71
C THR A 150 -3.69 6.45 12.25
N TYR A 151 -3.04 5.71 11.35
CA TYR A 151 -3.29 5.83 9.91
C TYR A 151 -4.65 5.28 9.49
N THR A 152 -5.05 4.15 10.09
CA THR A 152 -6.37 3.55 9.84
C THR A 152 -7.51 4.24 10.59
N GLY A 153 -7.20 5.15 11.52
CA GLY A 153 -8.17 5.84 12.38
C GLY A 153 -8.67 5.00 13.57
N VAL A 154 -8.26 3.73 13.71
CA VAL A 154 -8.68 2.88 14.83
C VAL A 154 -8.26 3.45 16.20
N PHE A 155 -7.14 4.20 16.25
CA PHE A 155 -6.70 4.83 17.49
C PHE A 155 -7.72 5.83 18.06
N ASP A 156 -8.52 6.47 17.22
CA ASP A 156 -9.58 7.38 17.67
C ASP A 156 -10.69 6.63 18.42
N HIS A 157 -11.06 5.45 17.91
CA HIS A 157 -12.00 4.55 18.57
C HIS A 157 -11.45 4.02 19.89
N ILE A 158 -10.16 3.67 19.94
CA ILE A 158 -9.48 3.26 21.17
C ILE A 158 -9.53 4.40 22.20
N ARG A 159 -9.17 5.63 21.82
CA ARG A 159 -9.22 6.79 22.74
C ARG A 159 -10.63 7.06 23.25
N LYS A 160 -11.66 6.92 22.40
CA LYS A 160 -13.06 7.01 22.79
C LYS A 160 -13.45 5.94 23.81
N LEU A 161 -12.99 4.70 23.62
CA LEU A 161 -13.21 3.62 24.57
C LEU A 161 -12.58 3.92 25.93
N PHE A 162 -11.31 4.35 25.96
CA PHE A 162 -10.62 4.69 27.22
C PHE A 162 -11.29 5.84 27.97
N ALA A 163 -11.75 6.87 27.26
CA ALA A 163 -12.49 7.99 27.84
C ALA A 163 -13.86 7.58 28.42
N SER A 164 -14.40 6.42 28.02
CA SER A 164 -15.68 5.92 28.53
C SER A 164 -15.58 5.12 29.84
N THR A 165 -14.37 4.77 30.27
CA THR A 165 -14.13 4.00 31.50
C THR A 165 -14.55 4.78 32.75
N ALA A 166 -14.93 4.06 33.82
CA ALA A 166 -15.37 4.68 35.07
C ALA A 166 -14.30 5.61 35.66
N GLU A 167 -13.04 5.16 35.67
CA GLU A 167 -11.92 5.95 36.17
C GLU A 167 -11.71 7.24 35.36
N ALA A 168 -11.81 7.16 34.03
CA ALA A 168 -11.72 8.33 33.17
C ALA A 168 -12.83 9.35 33.48
N LYS A 169 -14.06 8.88 33.70
CA LYS A 169 -15.20 9.75 34.06
C LYS A 169 -14.99 10.44 35.41
N VAL A 170 -14.59 9.69 36.44
CA VAL A 170 -14.31 10.25 37.78
C VAL A 170 -13.20 11.30 37.73
N ARG A 171 -12.17 11.08 36.90
CA ARG A 171 -11.04 12.01 36.74
C ARG A 171 -11.26 13.10 35.69
N GLY A 172 -12.41 13.14 35.03
CA GLY A 172 -12.70 14.10 33.94
C GLY A 172 -11.81 13.93 32.69
N TYR A 173 -11.27 12.73 32.45
CA TYR A 173 -10.41 12.44 31.31
C TYR A 173 -11.23 12.26 30.02
N LEU A 174 -11.07 13.19 29.10
CA LEU A 174 -11.60 13.11 27.74
C LEU A 174 -10.65 12.37 26.80
N GLN A 175 -11.07 12.13 25.55
CA GLN A 175 -10.28 11.44 24.52
C GLN A 175 -8.89 12.08 24.28
N GLY A 176 -8.76 13.38 24.53
CA GLY A 176 -7.48 14.10 24.42
C GLY A 176 -6.45 13.63 25.45
N ARG A 177 -6.87 13.19 26.65
CA ARG A 177 -5.96 12.65 27.66
C ARG A 177 -5.23 11.40 27.16
N PHE A 178 -5.87 10.61 26.31
CA PHE A 178 -5.32 9.36 25.76
C PHE A 178 -4.62 9.55 24.41
N SER A 179 -4.35 10.79 24.02
CA SER A 179 -3.62 11.09 22.78
C SER A 179 -2.19 11.49 23.08
N PHE A 180 -1.23 10.80 22.46
CA PHE A 180 0.19 11.16 22.53
C PHE A 180 0.52 12.43 21.71
N ASN A 181 -0.41 12.93 20.89
CA ASN A 181 -0.21 14.10 20.05
C ASN A 181 -0.52 15.43 20.73
N VAL A 182 -1.24 15.42 21.87
CA VAL A 182 -1.70 16.63 22.57
C VAL A 182 -1.14 16.70 23.98
N LYS A 183 -0.87 17.92 24.47
CA LYS A 183 -0.52 18.15 25.87
C LYS A 183 -1.65 17.71 26.78
N GLY A 184 -1.31 17.14 27.93
CA GLY A 184 -2.28 16.68 28.91
C GLY A 184 -1.90 15.31 29.46
N GLY A 185 -2.05 14.25 28.66
CA GLY A 185 -1.76 12.88 29.10
C GLY A 185 -0.59 12.18 28.42
N ARG A 186 0.08 12.84 27.47
CA ARG A 186 1.34 12.34 26.89
C ARG A 186 2.52 12.53 27.86
N CYS A 187 3.62 11.81 27.61
CA CYS A 187 4.89 12.10 28.28
C CYS A 187 5.48 13.42 27.76
N GLU A 188 5.65 14.42 28.62
CA GLU A 188 6.22 15.72 28.21
C GLU A 188 7.74 15.64 27.96
N ALA A 189 8.47 14.70 28.57
CA ALA A 189 9.91 14.56 28.37
C ALA A 189 10.29 14.21 26.92
N CYS A 190 9.52 13.31 26.29
CA CYS A 190 9.67 12.98 24.86
C CYS A 190 8.59 13.63 23.99
N CYS A 191 7.80 14.56 24.53
CA CYS A 191 6.67 15.19 23.85
C CYS A 191 5.67 14.21 23.19
N GLY A 192 5.57 12.97 23.70
CA GLY A 192 4.70 11.91 23.16
C GLY A 192 5.33 11.02 22.09
N ASP A 193 6.61 11.20 21.74
CA ASP A 193 7.27 10.41 20.71
C ASP A 193 7.66 9.00 21.19
N GLY A 194 7.71 8.77 22.51
CA GLY A 194 8.10 7.49 23.11
C GLY A 194 9.60 7.19 23.05
N THR A 195 10.35 7.90 22.21
CA THR A 195 11.81 7.87 22.12
C THR A 195 12.34 9.30 21.99
N ILE A 196 13.62 9.51 22.33
CA ILE A 196 14.31 10.78 22.11
C ILE A 196 15.37 10.51 21.05
N LYS A 197 15.24 11.14 19.88
CA LYS A 197 16.29 11.09 18.86
C LYS A 197 17.43 11.98 19.31
N ILE A 198 18.49 11.38 19.83
CA ILE A 198 19.76 12.06 20.05
C ILE A 198 20.49 11.99 18.71
N GLU A 199 20.65 13.14 18.05
CA GLU A 199 21.49 13.20 16.86
C GLU A 199 22.94 12.96 17.30
N MET A 200 23.55 11.89 16.78
CA MET A 200 25.01 11.73 16.76
C MET A 200 25.55 12.31 15.47
#